data_AF-A0A524LTP7-F1
#
_entry.id   AF-A0A524LTP7-F1
#
_cell.length_a   1.000
_cell.length_b   1.000
_cell.length_c   1.000
_cell.angle_alpha   90.00
_cell.angle_beta   90.00
_cell.angle_gamma   90.00
#
_symmetry.space_group_name_H-M   'P 1'
#
loop_
_entity.id
_entity.type
_entity.pdbx_description
1 polymer ?
#
loop_
_entity_poly.entity_id
_entity_poly.type
_entity_poly.pdbx_seq_one_letter_code
_entity_poly.pdbx_strand_id
1 'polypeptide(L)'
;MEKLADNMQYFLDKEKVEINGERVKSRVDYCDIYLKGDTDVGSVIYLIDFTGKFTGGKNVIETWLEEEEAPYDFEILWRFPIGSKIVEVETTMDFEIYKDIISLWAMDGDEVGGYEKIIFELPTSKRDSR
;
A
#
# COMPACT_ATOMS: atom_id res chain seq x y z
N MET A 1 -2.42 -19.08 8.40
CA MET A 1 -1.63 -17.85 8.62
C MET A 1 -0.35 -17.87 7.81
N GLU A 2 0.60 -18.76 8.08
CA GLU A 2 1.87 -18.86 7.34
C GLU A 2 1.67 -18.92 5.82
N LYS A 3 0.79 -19.79 5.32
CA LYS A 3 0.43 -19.85 3.89
C LYS A 3 -0.14 -18.56 3.28
N LEU A 4 -0.86 -17.75 4.04
CA LEU A 4 -1.44 -16.49 3.52
C LEU A 4 -0.36 -15.41 3.43
N ALA A 5 0.48 -15.29 4.45
CA ALA A 5 1.62 -14.40 4.45
C ALA A 5 2.61 -14.76 3.33
N ASP A 6 2.90 -16.05 3.13
CA ASP A 6 3.79 -16.53 2.06
C ASP A 6 3.21 -16.25 0.66
N ASN A 7 1.90 -16.46 0.48
CA ASN A 7 1.24 -16.14 -0.78
C ASN A 7 1.30 -14.64 -1.09
N MET A 8 1.00 -13.79 -0.10
CA MET A 8 1.10 -12.34 -0.28
C MET A 8 2.55 -11.92 -0.57
N GLN A 9 3.52 -12.46 0.17
CA GLN A 9 4.94 -12.20 -0.07
C GLN A 9 5.36 -12.61 -1.49
N TYR A 10 4.85 -13.73 -2.00
CA TYR A 10 5.11 -14.17 -3.38
C TYR A 10 4.63 -13.17 -4.42
N PHE A 11 3.47 -12.53 -4.22
CA PHE A 11 2.99 -11.48 -5.12
C PHE A 11 3.84 -10.21 -5.01
N LEU A 12 4.14 -9.77 -3.78
CA LEU A 12 5.01 -8.62 -3.51
C LEU A 12 6.43 -8.79 -4.09
N ASP A 13 6.97 -10.01 -4.09
CA ASP A 13 8.30 -10.29 -4.64
C ASP A 13 8.36 -10.17 -6.18
N LYS A 14 7.21 -10.30 -6.86
CA LYS A 14 7.09 -10.09 -8.31
C LYS A 14 6.88 -8.63 -8.67
N GLU A 15 6.26 -7.87 -7.78
CA GLU A 15 5.96 -6.47 -7.98
C GLU A 15 7.24 -5.64 -8.18
N LYS A 16 7.18 -4.72 -9.15
CA LYS A 16 8.19 -3.66 -9.23
C LYS A 16 7.78 -2.50 -8.36
N VAL A 17 8.53 -2.24 -7.30
CA VAL A 17 8.40 -1.07 -6.43
C VAL A 17 9.68 -0.26 -6.47
N GLU A 18 9.54 1.03 -6.75
CA GLU A 18 10.62 2.02 -6.69
C GLU A 18 10.23 3.16 -5.75
N ILE A 19 11.20 3.61 -4.94
CA ILE A 19 11.06 4.79 -4.11
C ILE A 19 12.14 5.77 -4.57
N ASN A 20 11.73 6.94 -5.07
CA ASN A 20 12.60 7.95 -5.65
C ASN A 20 13.51 7.39 -6.76
N GLY A 21 13.00 6.45 -7.57
CA GLY A 21 13.74 5.77 -8.63
C GLY A 21 14.73 4.69 -8.14
N GLU A 22 14.85 4.45 -6.83
CA GLU A 22 15.59 3.30 -6.30
C GLU A 22 14.66 2.10 -6.11
N ARG A 23 15.02 0.95 -6.69
CA ARG A 23 14.28 -0.31 -6.49
C ARG A 23 14.31 -0.71 -5.02
N VAL A 24 13.13 -0.97 -4.45
CA VAL A 24 12.98 -1.47 -3.08
C VAL A 24 12.30 -2.83 -3.06
N LYS A 25 12.41 -3.50 -1.91
CA LYS A 25 11.66 -4.72 -1.61
C LYS A 25 10.70 -4.45 -0.47
N SER A 26 9.56 -5.11 -0.50
CA SER A 26 8.54 -5.14 0.54
C SER A 26 8.62 -6.46 1.32
N ARG A 27 8.14 -6.44 2.56
CA ARG A 27 8.04 -7.63 3.40
C ARG A 27 6.73 -7.64 4.16
N VAL A 28 6.03 -8.78 4.17
CA VAL A 28 4.90 -9.02 5.06
C VAL A 28 5.44 -9.26 6.48
N ASP A 29 5.13 -8.34 7.40
CA ASP A 29 5.55 -8.43 8.80
C ASP A 29 4.44 -8.98 9.71
N TYR A 30 3.18 -8.89 9.29
CA TYR A 30 2.04 -9.45 10.02
C TYR A 30 0.92 -9.88 9.07
N CYS A 31 0.19 -10.93 9.44
CA CYS A 31 -1.02 -11.38 8.78
C CYS A 31 -1.99 -11.92 9.82
N ASP A 32 -3.27 -11.54 9.76
CA ASP A 32 -4.34 -12.09 10.59
C ASP A 32 -5.69 -12.14 9.87
N ILE A 33 -6.62 -12.97 10.35
CA ILE A 33 -7.97 -13.11 9.81
C ILE A 33 -8.97 -12.75 10.90
N TYR A 34 -9.92 -11.87 10.59
CA TYR A 34 -10.99 -11.47 11.49
C TYR A 34 -12.36 -11.64 10.84
N LEU A 35 -13.40 -11.86 11.64
CA LEU A 35 -14.77 -11.81 11.16
C LEU A 35 -15.25 -10.37 11.11
N LYS A 36 -15.85 -9.96 10.00
CA LYS A 36 -16.42 -8.63 9.85
C LYS A 36 -17.83 -8.61 10.47
N GLY A 37 -17.90 -8.27 11.77
CA GLY A 37 -19.15 -8.21 12.53
C GLY A 37 -19.76 -9.59 12.81
N ASP A 38 -21.10 -9.68 12.87
CA ASP A 38 -21.84 -10.93 13.08
C ASP A 38 -22.00 -11.77 11.80
N THR A 39 -21.11 -11.58 10.82
CA THR A 39 -21.16 -12.29 9.52
C THR A 39 -20.11 -13.40 9.45
N ASP A 40 -20.37 -14.40 8.60
CA ASP A 40 -19.41 -15.48 8.32
C ASP A 40 -18.27 -15.05 7.37
N VAL A 41 -18.17 -13.76 7.04
CA VAL A 41 -17.16 -13.23 6.10
C VAL A 41 -15.87 -12.94 6.86
N GLY A 42 -14.83 -13.74 6.55
CA GLY A 42 -13.46 -13.51 7.02
C GLY A 42 -12.78 -12.41 6.22
N SER A 43 -12.25 -11.39 6.89
CA SER A 43 -11.36 -10.37 6.34
C SER A 43 -9.91 -10.70 6.71
N VAL A 44 -8.99 -10.59 5.76
CA VAL A 44 -7.55 -10.78 6.00
C VAL A 44 -6.88 -9.40 6.11
N ILE A 45 -6.08 -9.20 7.15
CA ILE A 45 -5.26 -8.00 7.34
C ILE A 45 -3.81 -8.38 7.13
N TYR A 46 -3.08 -7.59 6.34
CA TYR A 46 -1.63 -7.68 6.18
C TYR A 46 -0.97 -6.39 6.66
N LEU A 47 0.15 -6.51 7.38
CA LEU A 47 1.09 -5.40 7.62
C LEU A 47 2.29 -5.63 6.71
N ILE A 48 2.51 -4.71 5.77
CA ILE A 48 3.59 -4.79 4.80
C ILE A 48 4.50 -3.59 4.98
N ASP A 49 5.78 -3.84 5.23
CA ASP A 49 6.79 -2.80 5.36
C ASP A 49 7.61 -2.67 4.07
N PHE A 50 7.91 -1.43 3.71
CA PHE A 50 8.83 -1.08 2.63
C PHE A 50 10.08 -0.42 3.23
N THR A 51 11.26 -0.87 2.82
CA THR A 51 12.51 -0.18 3.18
C THR A 51 13.03 0.59 1.99
N GLY A 52 12.92 1.92 2.04
CA GLY A 52 13.44 2.83 1.01
C GLY A 52 14.14 4.04 1.61
N LYS A 53 14.90 4.76 0.78
CA LYS A 53 15.50 6.05 1.16
C LYS A 53 14.54 7.19 0.84
N PHE A 54 13.96 7.77 1.88
CA PHE A 54 13.18 8.99 1.74
C PHE A 54 14.03 10.24 1.93
N THR A 55 13.68 11.31 1.24
CA THR A 55 14.28 12.64 1.37
C THR A 55 13.32 13.59 2.08
N GLY A 56 13.84 14.64 2.71
CA GLY A 56 12.97 15.72 3.20
C GLY A 56 12.34 16.44 2.01
N GLY A 57 11.03 16.72 2.07
CA GLY A 57 10.28 17.27 0.95
C GLY A 57 9.67 16.18 0.07
N LYS A 58 9.68 16.39 -1.24
CA LYS A 58 8.95 15.53 -2.20
C LYS A 58 9.60 14.16 -2.35
N ASN A 59 8.79 13.12 -2.24
CA ASN A 59 9.13 11.73 -2.50
C ASN A 59 8.11 11.14 -3.47
N VAL A 60 8.54 10.11 -4.20
CA VAL A 60 7.70 9.38 -5.15
C VAL A 60 7.83 7.89 -4.87
N ILE A 61 6.69 7.20 -4.77
CA ILE A 61 6.60 5.74 -4.83
C ILE A 61 5.98 5.39 -6.16
N GLU A 62 6.57 4.43 -6.86
CA GLU A 62 6.05 3.90 -8.12
C GLU A 62 5.96 2.38 -8.01
N THR A 63 4.83 1.84 -8.41
CA THR A 63 4.58 0.40 -8.45
C THR A 63 4.21 -0.03 -9.87
N TRP A 64 4.63 -1.23 -10.25
CA TRP A 64 4.19 -1.90 -11.46
C TRP A 64 3.76 -3.31 -11.09
N LEU A 65 2.46 -3.56 -11.25
CA LEU A 65 1.79 -4.82 -11.03
C LEU A 65 1.31 -5.39 -12.36
N GLU A 66 1.07 -6.70 -12.40
CA GLU A 66 0.35 -7.31 -13.51
C GLU A 66 -1.09 -6.77 -13.51
N GLU A 67 -1.60 -6.39 -14.69
CA GLU A 67 -3.00 -5.97 -14.82
C GLU A 67 -3.90 -7.20 -14.71
N GLU A 68 -4.90 -7.14 -13.83
CA GLU A 68 -5.86 -8.21 -13.61
C GLU A 68 -7.26 -7.67 -13.26
N GLU A 69 -8.25 -8.55 -13.31
CA GLU A 69 -9.60 -8.26 -12.82
C GLU A 69 -9.65 -8.61 -11.33
N ALA A 70 -10.15 -7.68 -10.51
CA ALA A 70 -10.29 -7.87 -9.07
C ALA A 70 -11.20 -9.09 -8.79
N PRO A 71 -10.70 -10.14 -8.10
CA PRO A 71 -11.46 -11.38 -7.92
C PRO A 71 -12.52 -11.32 -6.80
N TYR A 72 -12.55 -10.22 -6.04
CA TYR A 72 -13.48 -9.91 -4.96
C TYR A 72 -13.28 -8.46 -4.51
N ASP A 73 -14.27 -7.88 -3.83
CA ASP A 73 -14.14 -6.55 -3.21
C ASP A 73 -12.97 -6.51 -2.21
N PHE A 74 -12.04 -5.57 -2.38
CA PHE A 74 -10.92 -5.40 -1.45
C PHE A 74 -10.58 -3.93 -1.16
N GLU A 75 -9.95 -3.71 0.00
CA GLU A 75 -9.48 -2.41 0.45
C GLU A 75 -8.02 -2.53 0.94
N ILE A 76 -7.18 -1.57 0.58
CA ILE A 76 -5.77 -1.48 0.94
C ILE A 76 -5.52 -0.14 1.65
N LEU A 77 -4.95 -0.21 2.85
CA LEU A 77 -4.54 0.98 3.60
C LEU A 77 -3.03 1.16 3.53
N TRP A 78 -2.58 2.29 3.00
CA TRP A 78 -1.18 2.70 3.06
C TRP A 78 -1.01 3.80 4.10
N ARG A 79 -0.08 3.58 5.03
CA ARG A 79 0.29 4.55 6.05
C ARG A 79 1.68 5.09 5.79
N PHE A 80 1.76 6.39 5.55
CA PHE A 80 3.02 7.12 5.37
C PHE A 80 3.59 7.54 6.73
N PRO A 81 4.89 7.91 6.80
CA PRO A 81 5.47 8.46 8.01
C PRO A 81 4.66 9.66 8.53
N ILE A 82 4.53 9.79 9.85
CA ILE A 82 3.71 10.84 10.48
C ILE A 82 4.15 12.22 10.00
N GLY A 83 3.17 13.04 9.62
CA GLY A 83 3.41 14.39 9.08
C GLY A 83 3.67 14.42 7.59
N SER A 84 3.66 13.26 6.91
CA SER A 84 3.59 13.21 5.45
C SER A 84 2.34 13.91 4.94
N LYS A 85 2.45 14.50 3.76
CA LYS A 85 1.32 15.03 3.01
C LYS A 85 1.29 14.37 1.64
N ILE A 86 0.25 13.58 1.36
CA ILE A 86 0.02 13.01 0.03
C ILE A 86 -0.39 14.16 -0.92
N VAL A 87 0.24 14.23 -2.08
CA VAL A 87 0.13 15.34 -3.05
C VAL A 87 -0.54 14.89 -4.34
N GLU A 88 -0.19 13.70 -4.83
CA GLU A 88 -0.67 13.15 -6.09
C GLU A 88 -0.77 11.64 -5.97
N VAL A 89 -1.81 11.07 -6.56
CA VAL A 89 -2.06 9.63 -6.62
C VAL A 89 -2.51 9.33 -8.05
N GLU A 90 -1.85 8.37 -8.68
CA GLU A 90 -2.18 7.80 -9.99
C GLU A 90 -2.34 6.30 -9.77
N THR A 91 -3.54 5.78 -9.99
CA THR A 91 -3.94 4.39 -9.79
C THR A 91 -5.22 4.15 -10.58
N THR A 92 -5.53 2.90 -10.90
CA THR A 92 -6.82 2.51 -11.48
C THR A 92 -7.90 2.30 -10.41
N MET A 93 -7.49 2.17 -9.13
CA MET A 93 -8.41 1.97 -8.01
C MET A 93 -9.07 3.28 -7.56
N ASP A 94 -10.24 3.17 -6.95
CA ASP A 94 -10.82 4.28 -6.20
C ASP A 94 -10.02 4.51 -4.91
N PHE A 95 -9.97 5.76 -4.43
CA PHE A 95 -9.24 6.06 -3.20
C PHE A 95 -9.78 7.26 -2.41
N GLU A 96 -9.45 7.28 -1.11
CA GLU A 96 -9.65 8.41 -0.21
C GLU A 96 -8.38 8.65 0.63
N ILE A 97 -8.03 9.93 0.81
CA ILE A 97 -6.86 10.35 1.61
C ILE A 97 -7.33 10.91 2.95
N TYR A 98 -6.81 10.34 4.03
CA TYR A 98 -6.96 10.83 5.39
C TYR A 98 -5.58 11.12 6.03
N LYS A 99 -5.16 12.39 5.96
CA LYS A 99 -3.85 12.86 6.48
C LYS A 99 -2.66 12.12 5.84
N ASP A 100 -1.95 11.32 6.63
CA ASP A 100 -0.81 10.48 6.26
C ASP A 100 -1.23 9.06 5.89
N ILE A 101 -2.52 8.82 5.67
CA ILE A 101 -3.09 7.53 5.26
C ILE A 101 -3.85 7.71 3.95
N ILE A 102 -3.75 6.73 3.06
CA ILE A 102 -4.63 6.57 1.91
C ILE A 102 -5.31 5.20 2.00
N SER A 103 -6.61 5.18 1.77
CA SER A 103 -7.37 3.96 1.49
C SER A 103 -7.59 3.86 0.00
N LEU A 104 -7.26 2.72 -0.58
CA LEU A 104 -7.54 2.36 -1.97
C LEU A 104 -8.48 1.16 -1.98
N TRP A 105 -9.47 1.13 -2.86
CA TRP A 105 -10.37 -0.02 -2.97
C TRP A 105 -10.76 -0.31 -4.42
N ALA A 106 -11.13 -1.56 -4.65
CA ALA A 106 -11.70 -2.04 -5.90
C ALA A 106 -12.86 -2.99 -5.57
N MET A 107 -13.85 -3.02 -6.45
CA MET A 107 -14.97 -3.95 -6.39
C MET A 107 -14.68 -5.18 -7.26
N ASP A 108 -15.37 -6.29 -6.99
CA ASP A 108 -15.37 -7.47 -7.85
C ASP A 108 -15.64 -7.09 -9.32
N GLY A 109 -14.71 -7.47 -10.21
CA GLY A 109 -14.78 -7.16 -11.63
C GLY A 109 -14.08 -5.87 -12.10
N ASP A 110 -13.53 -5.06 -11.19
CA ASP A 110 -12.76 -3.86 -11.55
C ASP A 110 -11.37 -4.22 -12.12
N GLU A 111 -10.87 -3.41 -13.07
CA GLU A 111 -9.51 -3.54 -13.60
C GLU A 111 -8.49 -2.93 -12.62
N VAL A 112 -7.56 -3.75 -12.13
CA VAL A 112 -6.55 -3.37 -11.12
C VAL A 112 -5.14 -3.72 -11.59
N GLY A 113 -4.14 -3.11 -10.94
CA GLY A 113 -2.74 -3.32 -11.25
C GLY A 113 -2.20 -2.32 -12.28
N GLY A 114 -1.22 -2.72 -13.08
CA GLY A 114 -0.53 -1.82 -14.00
C GLY A 114 0.40 -0.85 -13.27
N TYR A 115 0.54 0.37 -13.78
CA TYR A 115 1.37 1.42 -13.19
C TYR A 115 0.59 2.21 -12.15
N GLU A 116 1.15 2.32 -10.94
CA GLU A 116 0.65 3.25 -9.94
C GLU A 116 1.77 4.13 -9.40
N LYS A 117 1.39 5.31 -8.92
CA LYS A 117 2.33 6.30 -8.43
C LYS A 117 1.70 7.14 -7.34
N ILE A 118 2.43 7.30 -6.24
CA ILE A 118 2.06 8.17 -5.14
C ILE A 118 3.18 9.16 -4.89
N ILE A 119 2.85 10.45 -4.96
CA ILE A 119 3.73 11.55 -4.58
C ILE A 119 3.31 12.04 -3.21
N PHE A 120 4.28 12.15 -2.29
CA PHE A 120 4.04 12.69 -0.97
C PHE A 120 5.22 13.55 -0.50
N GLU A 121 4.95 14.49 0.38
CA GLU A 121 5.95 15.36 0.99
C GLU A 121 6.21 14.94 2.43
N LEU A 122 7.48 14.70 2.77
CA LEU A 122 7.93 14.56 4.14
C LEU A 122 8.33 15.90 4.73
N PRO A 123 8.08 16.13 6.03
CA PRO A 123 8.59 17.30 6.73
C PRO A 123 10.12 17.38 6.58
N THR A 124 10.63 18.50 6.07
CA THR A 124 12.08 18.78 5.97
C THR A 124 12.72 19.07 7.33
N SER A 125 11.90 19.38 8.34
CA SER A 125 12.34 19.55 9.72
C SER A 125 11.92 18.32 10.53
N LYS A 126 12.86 17.77 11.31
CA LYS A 126 12.52 16.83 12.38
C LYS A 126 11.59 17.57 13.34
N ARG A 127 10.31 17.17 13.40
CA ARG A 127 9.49 17.49 14.56
C ARG A 127 9.90 16.55 15.67
N ASP A 128 10.48 17.14 16.69
CA ASP A 128 10.92 16.46 17.90
C ASP A 128 9.73 15.82 18.62
N SER A 129 10.01 14.62 19.14
CA SER A 129 9.35 13.83 20.19
C SER A 129 7.84 13.54 20.13
N ARG A 130 7.52 12.24 20.04
CA ARG A 130 6.74 11.63 21.14
C ARG A 130 7.72 11.14 22.20
#